data_AF-A0A915XZE4-F1
#
_entry.id   AF-A0A915XZE4-F1
#
_cell.length_a   1.000
_cell.length_b   1.000
_cell.length_c   1.000
_cell.angle_alpha   90.00
_cell.angle_beta   90.00
_cell.angle_gamma   90.00
#
_symmetry.space_group_name_H-M   'P 1'
#
loop_
_entity.id
_entity.type
_entity.pdbx_description
1 polymer ?
#
loop_
_entity_poly.entity_id
_entity_poly.type
_entity_poly.pdbx_seq_one_letter_code
_entity_poly.pdbx_strand_id
1 'polypeptide(L)'
;MTVAVVVALALAACAVPPAPPTRAPRPAIRIGTKDFAEQFILGEMYALLLENAGFRVERKFDLGPTDVAHAALLSGEIDLYPEYTGTGLLTVLQAAPPIRSNNDAAKVFDAVAKGYRDRFDLVWLAPAPANNTQAVAMTKAVATRLRIVTLSDFVARAREQALQGRQLILAGPPEFLQREDGLPGLRRAYGDFEVDFRPVAAAERYRLLVTGEVDAVVAFGTDGELGGFDLATLIDEKGFFPPYNVAPVVRGDVLRRNPQIGNVLNALAPRLNGGVMREMNFAVTNKGVAPQDVARRFLVGEGLIPGPREERVVNYVGSYRITARDGVQRIKGQATVALKPGGAAAVTWVAFVTDTLQTTTGRGQWTPLGNTVMLTITESAQGPLQLPVIARLTFDEHFVVSIEVMNDPTGQTEYAYLIVSGDRNPAIRELHERLARISWLNFTDPGPSGDVYGEATRQAVVTFQAS
;
A
#
# COMPACT_ATOMS: atom_id res chain seq x y z
N MET A 1 -22.98 84.49 9.39
CA MET A 1 -23.74 83.56 10.24
C MET A 1 -25.04 83.27 9.48
N THR A 2 -25.41 82.06 9.09
CA THR A 2 -25.36 80.80 9.85
C THR A 2 -25.42 79.59 8.88
N VAL A 3 -24.47 78.69 9.10
CA VAL A 3 -24.27 77.27 8.74
C VAL A 3 -25.45 76.49 8.12
N ALA A 4 -25.16 75.81 7.01
CA ALA A 4 -25.94 74.72 6.41
C ALA A 4 -25.61 73.37 7.09
N VAL A 5 -26.64 72.58 7.42
CA VAL A 5 -26.49 71.22 7.95
C VAL A 5 -26.86 70.23 6.83
N VAL A 6 -25.86 69.50 6.36
CA VAL A 6 -26.02 68.34 5.46
C VAL A 6 -26.03 67.08 6.34
N VAL A 7 -27.12 66.33 6.31
CA VAL A 7 -27.23 65.03 6.99
C VAL A 7 -26.72 63.96 6.02
N ALA A 8 -25.56 63.35 6.32
CA ALA A 8 -25.03 62.20 5.61
C ALA A 8 -25.51 60.90 6.28
N LEU A 9 -26.36 60.13 5.61
CA LEU A 9 -26.66 58.74 6.00
C LEU A 9 -25.46 57.85 5.63
N ALA A 10 -24.80 57.28 6.64
CA ALA A 10 -23.80 56.23 6.44
C ALA A 10 -24.49 54.87 6.30
N LEU A 11 -24.52 54.33 5.07
CA LEU A 11 -24.85 52.92 4.81
C LEU A 11 -23.61 52.07 5.15
N ALA A 12 -23.66 51.38 6.29
CA ALA A 12 -22.70 50.33 6.62
C ALA A 12 -22.98 49.09 5.75
N ALA A 13 -22.28 48.95 4.64
CA ALA A 13 -22.25 47.72 3.86
C ALA A 13 -21.36 46.69 4.58
N CYS A 14 -21.97 45.64 5.14
CA CYS A 14 -21.25 44.47 5.63
C CYS A 14 -20.55 43.79 4.44
N ALA A 15 -19.25 44.05 4.26
CA ALA A 15 -18.42 43.34 3.32
C ALA A 15 -18.16 41.91 3.84
N VAL A 16 -18.82 40.93 3.22
CA VAL A 16 -18.48 39.51 3.41
C VAL A 16 -17.08 39.30 2.84
N PRO A 17 -16.10 38.81 3.63
CA PRO A 17 -14.76 38.56 3.11
C PRO A 17 -14.83 37.49 2.00
N PRO A 18 -14.08 37.64 0.90
CA PRO A 18 -14.07 36.66 -0.17
C PRO A 18 -13.57 35.32 0.36
N ALA A 19 -14.28 34.25 0.01
CA ALA A 19 -13.85 32.88 0.31
C ALA A 19 -12.43 32.65 -0.25
N PRO A 20 -11.56 31.92 0.47
CA PRO A 20 -10.22 31.64 -0.01
C PRO A 20 -10.31 30.89 -1.35
N PRO A 21 -9.41 31.17 -2.32
CA PRO A 21 -9.44 30.51 -3.61
C PRO A 21 -9.32 29.00 -3.41
N THR A 22 -10.34 28.26 -3.85
CA THR A 22 -10.29 26.79 -3.92
C THR A 22 -9.15 26.42 -4.87
N ARG A 23 -8.04 25.93 -4.31
CA ARG A 23 -6.91 25.42 -5.07
C ARG A 23 -7.42 24.38 -6.05
N ALA A 24 -7.23 24.62 -7.35
CA ALA A 24 -7.57 23.63 -8.38
C ALA A 24 -6.96 22.27 -7.98
N PRO A 25 -7.70 21.16 -8.13
CA PRO A 25 -7.18 19.83 -7.81
C PRO A 25 -5.86 19.63 -8.54
N ARG A 26 -4.80 19.26 -7.82
CA ARG A 26 -3.53 18.91 -8.47
C ARG A 26 -3.80 17.79 -9.49
N PRO A 27 -3.25 17.88 -10.72
CA PRO A 27 -3.33 16.78 -11.67
C PRO A 27 -2.84 15.48 -11.04
N ALA A 28 -3.50 14.36 -11.37
CA ALA A 28 -3.07 13.05 -10.90
C ALA A 28 -1.70 12.70 -11.50
N ILE A 29 -0.85 12.03 -10.72
CA ILE A 29 0.39 11.46 -11.21
C ILE A 29 0.05 10.16 -11.95
N ARG A 30 0.37 10.09 -13.24
CA ARG A 30 0.08 8.93 -14.08
C ARG A 30 1.24 7.96 -14.05
N ILE A 31 1.01 6.74 -13.59
CA ILE A 31 2.04 5.71 -13.44
C ILE A 31 1.81 4.65 -14.49
N GLY A 32 2.81 4.44 -15.35
CA GLY A 32 2.82 3.39 -16.36
C GLY A 32 3.50 2.11 -15.87
N THR A 33 3.27 1.02 -16.59
CA THR A 33 4.04 -0.23 -16.47
C THR A 33 4.18 -0.88 -17.84
N LYS A 34 5.20 -1.72 -17.99
CA LYS A 34 5.21 -2.73 -19.06
C LYS A 34 4.24 -3.87 -18.73
N ASP A 35 4.15 -4.85 -19.61
CA ASP A 35 3.16 -5.92 -19.66
C ASP A 35 3.58 -7.23 -18.98
N PHE A 36 4.26 -7.15 -17.82
CA PHE A 36 4.64 -8.35 -17.06
C PHE A 36 4.53 -8.20 -15.55
N ALA A 37 4.46 -9.33 -14.85
CA ALA A 37 4.11 -9.42 -13.42
C ALA A 37 4.93 -8.48 -12.53
N GLU A 38 6.26 -8.49 -12.66
CA GLU A 38 7.14 -7.63 -11.87
C GLU A 38 6.83 -6.14 -12.07
N GLN A 39 6.51 -5.73 -13.30
CA GLN A 39 6.16 -4.36 -13.63
C GLN A 39 4.84 -3.93 -13.01
N PHE A 40 3.84 -4.82 -12.97
CA PHE A 40 2.58 -4.55 -12.26
C PHE A 40 2.79 -4.42 -10.74
N ILE A 41 3.62 -5.28 -10.15
CA ILE A 41 3.96 -5.21 -8.71
C ILE A 41 4.63 -3.86 -8.41
N LEU A 42 5.67 -3.49 -9.18
CA LEU A 42 6.40 -2.24 -8.98
C LEU A 42 5.53 -1.01 -9.24
N GLY A 43 4.69 -1.04 -10.28
CA GLY A 43 3.71 0.01 -10.57
C GLY A 43 2.74 0.22 -9.41
N GLU A 44 2.20 -0.86 -8.84
CA GLU A 44 1.35 -0.78 -7.65
C GLU A 44 2.10 -0.26 -6.43
N MET A 45 3.36 -0.67 -6.22
CA MET A 45 4.15 -0.14 -5.12
C MET A 45 4.34 1.38 -5.25
N TYR A 46 4.66 1.86 -6.44
CA TYR A 46 4.83 3.30 -6.68
C TYR A 46 3.50 4.05 -6.47
N ALA A 47 2.39 3.48 -6.95
CA ALA A 47 1.06 4.05 -6.77
C ALA A 47 0.68 4.16 -5.29
N LEU A 48 0.80 3.07 -4.54
CA LEU A 48 0.44 3.00 -3.12
C LEU A 48 1.30 3.94 -2.26
N LEU A 49 2.61 4.03 -2.55
CA LEU A 49 3.50 4.95 -1.85
C LEU A 49 3.13 6.42 -2.09
N LEU A 50 2.84 6.78 -3.35
CA LEU A 50 2.43 8.14 -3.70
C LEU A 50 1.03 8.47 -3.15
N GLU A 51 0.08 7.52 -3.18
CA GLU A 51 -1.24 7.67 -2.57
C GLU A 51 -1.12 7.88 -1.05
N ASN A 52 -0.27 7.11 -0.36
CA ASN A 52 0.02 7.30 1.06
C ASN A 52 0.64 8.67 1.37
N ALA A 53 1.43 9.22 0.45
CA ALA A 53 1.99 10.56 0.54
C ALA A 53 1.00 11.68 0.14
N GLY A 54 -0.28 11.34 -0.10
CA GLY A 54 -1.35 12.30 -0.39
C GLY A 54 -1.45 12.73 -1.85
N PHE A 55 -0.78 12.03 -2.77
CA PHE A 55 -0.97 12.27 -4.20
C PHE A 55 -2.23 11.56 -4.71
N ARG A 56 -2.88 12.18 -5.70
CA ARG A 56 -3.79 11.45 -6.57
C ARG A 56 -2.96 10.73 -7.63
N VAL A 57 -3.21 9.44 -7.82
CA VAL A 57 -2.52 8.61 -8.81
C VAL A 57 -3.53 8.09 -9.83
N GLU A 58 -3.10 7.98 -11.08
CA GLU A 58 -3.79 7.25 -12.14
C GLU A 58 -2.89 6.11 -12.62
N ARG A 59 -3.41 4.89 -12.62
CA ARG A 59 -2.69 3.68 -13.08
C ARG A 59 -2.93 3.54 -14.59
N LYS A 60 -1.87 3.66 -15.38
CA LYS A 60 -1.83 3.46 -16.84
C LYS A 60 -1.00 2.21 -17.15
N PHE A 61 -1.38 1.10 -16.56
CA PHE A 61 -0.61 -0.14 -16.62
C PHE A 61 -0.81 -0.85 -17.95
N ASP A 62 0.04 -1.85 -18.19
CA ASP A 62 -0.05 -2.75 -19.34
C ASP A 62 0.10 -2.01 -20.67
N LEU A 63 1.09 -1.12 -20.75
CA LEU A 63 1.38 -0.36 -21.97
C LEU A 63 2.05 -1.23 -23.06
N GLY A 64 2.48 -2.44 -22.70
CA GLY A 64 3.27 -3.30 -23.58
C GLY A 64 4.78 -3.08 -23.42
N PRO A 65 5.56 -3.23 -24.51
CA PRO A 65 7.01 -3.28 -24.46
C PRO A 65 7.67 -1.92 -24.13
N THR A 66 9.00 -1.98 -23.93
CA THR A 66 9.86 -0.85 -23.55
C THR A 66 9.66 0.40 -24.42
N ASP A 67 9.62 0.25 -25.74
CA ASP A 67 9.47 1.34 -26.69
C ASP A 67 8.13 2.05 -26.55
N VAL A 68 7.04 1.30 -26.35
CA VAL A 68 5.71 1.86 -26.11
C VAL A 68 5.65 2.59 -24.77
N ALA A 69 6.14 1.98 -23.68
CA ALA A 69 6.19 2.62 -22.37
C ALA A 69 7.07 3.88 -22.36
N HIS A 70 8.21 3.85 -23.06
CA HIS A 70 9.08 5.02 -23.19
C HIS A 70 8.42 6.12 -24.02
N ALA A 71 7.75 5.80 -25.13
CA ALA A 71 7.01 6.77 -25.93
C ALA A 71 5.86 7.41 -25.15
N ALA A 72 5.14 6.65 -24.32
CA ALA A 72 4.11 7.16 -23.42
C ALA A 72 4.71 8.15 -22.39
N LEU A 73 5.92 7.90 -21.90
CA LEU A 73 6.62 8.82 -20.99
C LEU A 73 7.03 10.12 -21.70
N LEU A 74 7.54 10.03 -22.94
CA LEU A 74 7.96 11.19 -23.73
C LEU A 74 6.79 12.07 -24.18
N SER A 75 5.69 11.46 -24.63
CA SER A 75 4.46 12.18 -25.00
C SER A 75 3.73 12.75 -23.79
N GLY A 76 4.11 12.30 -22.59
CA GLY A 76 3.46 12.69 -21.37
C GLY A 76 2.08 12.08 -21.21
N GLU A 77 1.83 10.90 -21.76
CA GLU A 77 0.67 10.05 -21.43
C GLU A 77 0.81 9.45 -20.03
N ILE A 78 2.05 9.14 -19.62
CA ILE A 78 2.43 8.80 -18.25
C ILE A 78 3.47 9.79 -17.71
N ASP A 79 3.62 9.84 -16.40
CA ASP A 79 4.55 10.72 -15.69
C ASP A 79 5.76 9.99 -15.12
N LEU A 80 5.59 8.70 -14.79
CA LEU A 80 6.67 7.81 -14.39
C LEU A 80 6.33 6.33 -14.63
N TYR A 81 7.35 5.48 -14.70
CA TYR A 81 7.21 4.02 -14.70
C TYR A 81 8.49 3.33 -14.18
N PRO A 82 8.44 2.04 -13.79
CA PRO A 82 9.64 1.27 -13.45
C PRO A 82 10.42 0.87 -14.71
N GLU A 83 11.72 1.17 -14.78
CA GLU A 83 12.59 0.77 -15.89
C GLU A 83 13.89 0.13 -15.36
N TYR A 84 14.51 -0.69 -16.21
CA TYR A 84 15.74 -1.42 -15.92
C TYR A 84 16.93 -0.75 -16.58
N THR A 85 18.01 -0.56 -15.81
CA THR A 85 19.20 0.15 -16.25
C THR A 85 19.78 -0.40 -17.56
N GLY A 86 19.93 -1.72 -17.67
CA GLY A 86 20.45 -2.39 -18.87
C GLY A 86 19.56 -2.16 -20.09
N THR A 87 18.24 -2.26 -19.93
CA THR A 87 17.28 -2.03 -21.02
C THR A 87 17.27 -0.57 -21.47
N GLY A 88 17.25 0.38 -20.54
CA GLY A 88 17.38 1.79 -20.90
C GLY A 88 18.70 2.11 -21.61
N LEU A 89 19.79 1.46 -21.21
CA LEU A 89 21.10 1.65 -21.82
C LEU A 89 21.17 1.07 -23.25
N LEU A 90 20.70 -0.15 -23.45
CA LEU A 90 20.86 -0.88 -24.70
C LEU A 90 19.74 -0.64 -25.71
N THR A 91 18.49 -0.62 -25.25
CA THR A 91 17.31 -0.51 -26.13
C THR A 91 16.97 0.95 -26.40
N VAL A 92 16.95 1.81 -25.37
CA VAL A 92 16.54 3.21 -25.53
C VAL A 92 17.69 4.11 -25.95
N LEU A 93 18.83 4.03 -25.25
CA LEU A 93 19.99 4.86 -25.57
C LEU A 93 20.85 4.30 -26.71
N GLN A 94 20.76 2.99 -26.99
CA GLN A 94 21.59 2.30 -27.98
C GLN A 94 23.09 2.54 -27.76
N ALA A 95 23.53 2.42 -26.49
CA ALA A 95 24.90 2.72 -26.11
C ALA A 95 25.93 1.84 -26.87
N ALA A 96 27.07 2.44 -27.20
CA ALA A 96 28.19 1.76 -27.83
C ALA A 96 29.17 1.16 -26.78
N PRO A 97 30.07 0.25 -27.18
CA PRO A 97 31.17 -0.19 -26.33
C PRO A 97 32.08 1.00 -25.94
N PRO A 98 32.74 0.98 -24.76
CA PRO A 98 32.73 -0.11 -23.78
C PRO A 98 31.54 -0.04 -22.79
N ILE A 99 30.77 1.04 -22.78
CA ILE A 99 29.70 1.28 -21.78
C ILE A 99 28.65 0.16 -21.81
N ARG A 100 28.29 -0.31 -23.01
CA ARG A 100 27.26 -1.33 -23.20
C ARG A 100 27.58 -2.73 -22.65
N SER A 101 28.86 -3.02 -22.42
CA SER A 101 29.35 -4.33 -21.92
C SER A 101 29.97 -4.19 -20.52
N ASN A 102 29.55 -3.16 -19.80
CA ASN A 102 30.03 -2.88 -18.46
C ASN A 102 29.17 -3.63 -17.43
N ASN A 103 29.81 -4.47 -16.61
CA ASN A 103 29.12 -5.24 -15.57
C ASN A 103 29.07 -4.51 -14.20
N ASP A 104 29.61 -3.30 -14.13
CA ASP A 104 29.53 -2.43 -12.96
C ASP A 104 28.18 -1.70 -12.95
N ALA A 105 27.31 -2.12 -12.03
CA ALA A 105 25.95 -1.59 -11.92
C ALA A 105 25.91 -0.07 -11.68
N ALA A 106 26.86 0.49 -10.92
CA ALA A 106 26.91 1.92 -10.65
C ALA A 106 27.27 2.70 -11.92
N LYS A 107 28.27 2.24 -12.68
CA LYS A 107 28.64 2.87 -13.96
C LYS A 107 27.54 2.77 -15.01
N VAL A 108 26.83 1.65 -15.05
CA VAL A 108 25.68 1.47 -15.96
C VAL A 108 24.54 2.41 -15.57
N PHE A 109 24.23 2.53 -14.27
CA PHE A 109 23.24 3.47 -13.77
C PHE A 109 23.60 4.93 -14.10
N ASP A 110 24.84 5.34 -13.84
CA ASP A 110 25.30 6.71 -14.12
C ASP A 110 25.19 7.04 -15.62
N ALA A 111 25.57 6.09 -16.48
CA ALA A 111 25.50 6.25 -17.93
C ALA A 111 24.05 6.39 -18.42
N VAL A 112 23.14 5.51 -17.97
CA VAL A 112 21.73 5.57 -18.41
C VAL A 112 21.01 6.80 -17.84
N ALA A 113 21.26 7.15 -16.57
CA ALA A 113 20.68 8.33 -15.93
C ALA A 113 21.16 9.63 -16.61
N LYS A 114 22.44 9.71 -16.99
CA LYS A 114 22.98 10.83 -17.77
C LYS A 114 22.33 10.89 -19.15
N GLY A 115 22.31 9.78 -19.90
CA GLY A 115 21.77 9.74 -21.25
C GLY A 115 20.29 10.12 -21.32
N TYR A 116 19.48 9.68 -20.35
CA TYR A 116 18.05 10.02 -20.27
C TYR A 116 17.83 11.51 -19.93
N ARG A 117 18.61 12.06 -19.00
CA ARG A 117 18.53 13.48 -18.66
C ARG A 117 18.88 14.35 -19.86
N ASP A 118 19.99 14.05 -20.53
CA ASP A 118 20.51 14.88 -21.62
C ASP A 118 19.64 14.82 -22.88
N ARG A 119 19.08 13.65 -23.20
CA ARG A 119 18.32 13.46 -24.44
C ARG A 119 16.83 13.76 -24.30
N PHE A 120 16.26 13.61 -23.10
CA PHE A 120 14.82 13.54 -22.92
C PHE A 120 14.26 14.35 -21.74
N ASP A 121 15.10 15.00 -20.92
CA ASP A 121 14.69 15.59 -19.63
C ASP A 121 13.96 14.58 -18.73
N LEU A 122 14.43 13.33 -18.72
CA LEU A 122 13.92 12.26 -17.86
C LEU A 122 14.91 11.95 -16.74
N VAL A 123 14.40 11.77 -15.54
CA VAL A 123 15.21 11.56 -14.33
C VAL A 123 15.04 10.13 -13.83
N TRP A 124 16.14 9.41 -13.74
CA TRP A 124 16.23 8.15 -13.02
C TRP A 124 16.33 8.42 -11.52
N LEU A 125 15.45 7.79 -10.75
CA LEU A 125 15.52 7.76 -9.28
C LEU A 125 16.47 6.63 -8.80
N ALA A 126 16.56 6.43 -7.48
CA ALA A 126 17.48 5.45 -6.91
C ALA A 126 17.18 4.03 -7.42
N PRO A 127 18.19 3.29 -7.92
CA PRO A 127 18.01 1.93 -8.38
C PRO A 127 17.95 0.95 -7.20
N ALA A 128 17.11 -0.07 -7.31
CA ALA A 128 17.05 -1.18 -6.38
C ALA A 128 18.25 -2.12 -6.53
N PRO A 129 18.74 -2.76 -5.45
CA PRO A 129 19.72 -3.85 -5.54
C PRO A 129 19.25 -5.06 -6.34
N ALA A 130 17.93 -5.25 -6.50
CA ALA A 130 17.36 -6.28 -7.36
C ALA A 130 17.88 -6.14 -8.80
N ASN A 131 18.65 -7.13 -9.24
CA ASN A 131 19.15 -7.22 -10.61
C ASN A 131 18.34 -8.26 -11.37
N ASN A 132 17.50 -7.80 -12.29
CA ASN A 132 16.68 -8.64 -13.14
C ASN A 132 17.48 -9.11 -14.38
N THR A 133 18.70 -9.59 -14.15
CA THR A 133 19.64 -9.89 -15.23
C THR A 133 19.11 -10.97 -16.15
N GLN A 134 19.30 -10.78 -17.45
CA GLN A 134 18.94 -11.76 -18.46
C GLN A 134 19.99 -12.85 -18.55
N ALA A 135 19.55 -14.05 -18.86
CA ALA A 135 20.40 -15.17 -19.22
C ALA A 135 19.67 -16.14 -20.17
N VAL A 136 20.43 -17.04 -20.79
CA VAL A 136 19.85 -18.23 -21.43
C VAL A 136 20.02 -19.40 -20.48
N ALA A 137 18.98 -20.19 -20.28
CA ALA A 137 19.00 -21.36 -19.42
C ALA A 137 18.51 -22.60 -20.15
N MET A 138 19.05 -23.76 -19.76
CA MET A 138 18.66 -25.08 -20.26
C MET A 138 18.43 -26.01 -19.06
N THR A 139 17.78 -27.16 -19.25
CA THR A 139 17.84 -28.19 -18.19
C THR A 139 19.26 -28.74 -18.11
N LYS A 140 19.73 -29.10 -16.91
CA LYS A 140 21.07 -29.70 -16.76
C LYS A 140 21.25 -30.94 -17.64
N ALA A 141 20.21 -31.78 -17.75
CA ALA A 141 20.24 -32.96 -18.60
C ALA A 141 20.51 -32.63 -20.08
N VAL A 142 19.83 -31.62 -20.64
CA VAL A 142 20.02 -31.21 -22.04
C VAL A 142 21.37 -30.51 -22.21
N ALA A 143 21.74 -29.61 -21.30
CA ALA A 143 23.04 -28.92 -21.32
C ALA A 143 24.21 -29.91 -21.29
N THR A 144 24.18 -30.91 -20.40
CA THR A 144 25.21 -31.97 -20.32
C THR A 144 25.23 -32.83 -21.57
N ARG A 145 24.06 -33.28 -22.07
CA ARG A 145 23.97 -34.09 -23.30
C ARG A 145 24.57 -33.36 -24.50
N LEU A 146 24.30 -32.05 -24.61
CA LEU A 146 24.81 -31.23 -25.71
C LEU A 146 26.20 -30.63 -25.44
N ARG A 147 26.75 -30.79 -24.23
CA ARG A 147 28.01 -30.18 -23.79
C ARG A 147 28.01 -28.66 -23.94
N ILE A 148 26.92 -28.02 -23.53
CA ILE A 148 26.74 -26.57 -23.58
C ILE A 148 26.95 -26.01 -22.17
N VAL A 149 27.92 -25.09 -22.02
CA VAL A 149 28.19 -24.39 -20.76
C VAL A 149 28.13 -22.88 -20.95
N THR A 150 28.60 -22.38 -22.09
CA THR A 150 28.65 -20.95 -22.45
C THR A 150 27.64 -20.59 -23.52
N LEU A 151 27.37 -19.29 -23.69
CA LEU A 151 26.60 -18.80 -24.84
C LEU A 151 27.30 -19.09 -26.18
N SER A 152 28.64 -19.09 -26.22
CA SER A 152 29.37 -19.52 -27.43
C SER A 152 29.14 -21.00 -27.76
N ASP A 153 29.09 -21.89 -26.75
CA ASP A 153 28.77 -23.31 -26.98
C ASP A 153 27.35 -23.48 -27.52
N PHE A 154 26.40 -22.70 -27.00
CA PHE A 154 25.02 -22.71 -27.47
C PHE A 154 24.92 -22.29 -28.94
N VAL A 155 25.60 -21.19 -29.31
CA VAL A 155 25.66 -20.70 -30.69
C VAL A 155 26.34 -21.70 -31.62
N ALA A 156 27.45 -22.31 -31.19
CA ALA A 156 28.13 -23.35 -31.95
C ALA A 156 27.20 -24.55 -32.20
N ARG A 157 26.50 -25.03 -31.15
CA ARG A 157 25.58 -26.15 -31.28
C ARG A 157 24.33 -25.81 -32.09
N ALA A 158 23.82 -24.58 -32.02
CA ALA A 158 22.73 -24.12 -32.87
C ALA A 158 23.09 -24.23 -34.36
N ARG A 159 24.30 -23.78 -34.73
CA ARG A 159 24.82 -23.91 -36.10
C ARG A 159 25.01 -25.36 -36.51
N GLU A 160 25.61 -26.18 -35.65
CA GLU A 160 25.81 -27.61 -35.92
C GLU A 160 24.49 -28.35 -36.18
N GLN A 161 23.45 -28.10 -35.38
CA GLN A 161 22.16 -28.72 -35.58
C GLN A 161 21.46 -28.22 -36.84
N ALA A 162 21.60 -26.92 -37.16
CA ALA A 162 21.03 -26.37 -38.39
C ALA A 162 21.57 -27.08 -39.64
N LEU A 163 22.86 -27.45 -39.66
CA LEU A 163 23.46 -28.26 -40.72
C LEU A 163 22.88 -29.68 -40.82
N GLN A 164 22.29 -30.19 -39.74
CA GLN A 164 21.63 -31.49 -39.65
C GLN A 164 20.11 -31.40 -39.90
N GLY A 165 19.61 -30.23 -40.30
CA GLY A 165 18.17 -30.01 -40.54
C GLY A 165 17.33 -29.89 -39.27
N ARG A 166 17.94 -29.65 -38.10
CA ARG A 166 17.24 -29.41 -36.82
C ARG A 166 17.58 -28.02 -36.29
N GLN A 167 16.61 -27.30 -35.75
CA GLN A 167 16.87 -26.06 -35.03
C GLN A 167 16.71 -26.28 -33.53
N LEU A 168 17.57 -25.64 -32.74
CA LEU A 168 17.35 -25.53 -31.31
C LEU A 168 16.13 -24.62 -31.07
N ILE A 169 15.25 -25.03 -30.18
CA ILE A 169 14.05 -24.25 -29.85
C ILE A 169 14.36 -23.40 -28.61
N LEU A 170 14.31 -22.07 -28.77
CA LEU A 170 14.52 -21.09 -27.69
C LEU A 170 13.20 -20.44 -27.33
N ALA A 171 12.73 -20.60 -26.10
CA ALA A 171 11.52 -19.94 -25.63
C ALA A 171 11.83 -18.67 -24.85
N GLY A 172 11.07 -17.60 -25.07
CA GLY A 172 11.29 -16.35 -24.37
C GLY A 172 10.09 -15.42 -24.49
N PRO A 173 10.11 -14.28 -23.79
CA PRO A 173 9.05 -13.30 -23.94
C PRO A 173 9.09 -12.72 -25.37
N PRO A 174 7.92 -12.39 -25.97
CA PRO A 174 7.82 -12.05 -27.40
C PRO A 174 8.78 -10.94 -27.86
N GLU A 175 9.00 -9.94 -27.02
CA GLU A 175 9.85 -8.78 -27.30
C GLU A 175 11.33 -9.13 -27.43
N PHE A 176 11.79 -10.29 -26.90
CA PHE A 176 13.18 -10.73 -27.02
C PHE A 176 13.60 -10.92 -28.49
N LEU A 177 12.65 -11.20 -29.39
CA LEU A 177 12.90 -11.31 -30.83
C LEU A 177 13.39 -10.01 -31.47
N GLN A 178 12.97 -8.86 -30.94
CA GLN A 178 13.10 -7.57 -31.61
C GLN A 178 14.01 -6.61 -30.85
N ARG A 179 14.16 -6.80 -29.54
CA ARG A 179 14.96 -5.91 -28.70
C ARG A 179 16.46 -5.98 -29.02
N GLU A 180 17.11 -4.84 -28.97
CA GLU A 180 18.57 -4.73 -29.15
C GLU A 180 19.35 -5.44 -28.04
N ASP A 181 18.78 -5.56 -26.85
CA ASP A 181 19.29 -6.40 -25.75
C ASP A 181 18.71 -7.83 -25.75
N GLY A 182 18.08 -8.24 -26.86
CA GLY A 182 17.54 -9.58 -27.12
C GLY A 182 18.29 -10.33 -28.23
N LEU A 183 17.55 -11.15 -29.00
CA LEU A 183 18.11 -12.04 -30.04
C LEU A 183 18.96 -11.30 -31.11
N PRO A 184 18.55 -10.12 -31.64
CA PRO A 184 19.39 -9.35 -32.57
C PRO A 184 20.75 -8.97 -31.98
N GLY A 185 20.78 -8.51 -30.71
CA GLY A 185 22.01 -8.17 -30.02
C GLY A 185 22.90 -9.37 -29.73
N LEU A 186 22.27 -10.48 -29.32
CA LEU A 186 22.95 -11.73 -29.06
C LEU A 186 23.64 -12.26 -30.32
N ARG A 187 22.96 -12.24 -31.48
CA ARG A 187 23.54 -12.57 -32.79
C ARG A 187 24.74 -11.68 -33.14
N ARG A 188 24.66 -10.37 -32.89
CA ARG A 188 25.80 -9.47 -33.15
C ARG A 188 26.97 -9.72 -32.22
N ALA A 189 26.73 -10.03 -30.95
CA ALA A 189 27.78 -10.26 -29.96
C ALA A 189 28.47 -11.63 -30.13
N TYR A 190 27.70 -12.68 -30.44
CA TYR A 190 28.17 -14.07 -30.50
C TYR A 190 28.37 -14.60 -31.93
N GLY A 191 28.00 -13.80 -32.94
CA GLY A 191 27.99 -14.18 -34.34
C GLY A 191 26.66 -14.81 -34.73
N ASP A 192 26.34 -14.78 -36.01
CA ASP A 192 25.01 -15.12 -36.50
C ASP A 192 24.64 -16.60 -36.29
N PHE A 193 23.39 -16.88 -35.92
CA PHE A 193 22.87 -18.23 -35.68
C PHE A 193 21.35 -18.28 -35.75
N GLU A 194 20.82 -19.44 -36.13
CA GLU A 194 19.38 -19.69 -36.21
C GLU A 194 18.88 -20.56 -35.06
N VAL A 195 17.72 -20.18 -34.53
CA VAL A 195 16.93 -20.90 -33.52
C VAL A 195 15.47 -20.82 -33.90
N ASP A 196 14.70 -21.85 -33.58
CA ASP A 196 13.24 -21.76 -33.60
C ASP A 196 12.82 -21.01 -32.33
N PHE A 197 12.56 -19.71 -32.45
CA PHE A 197 12.15 -18.91 -31.30
C PHE A 197 10.65 -19.05 -31.03
N ARG A 198 10.30 -19.50 -29.83
CA ARG A 198 8.92 -19.65 -29.39
C ARG A 198 8.52 -18.53 -28.40
N PRO A 199 7.68 -17.57 -28.80
CA PRO A 199 7.21 -16.52 -27.90
C PRO A 199 6.24 -17.11 -26.87
N VAL A 200 6.58 -16.99 -25.59
CA VAL A 200 5.80 -17.56 -24.48
C VAL A 200 5.84 -16.68 -23.23
N ALA A 201 4.75 -16.69 -22.46
CA ALA A 201 4.68 -16.04 -21.17
C ALA A 201 5.60 -16.74 -20.13
N ALA A 202 5.95 -16.04 -19.06
CA ALA A 202 6.95 -16.49 -18.07
C ALA A 202 6.65 -17.88 -17.46
N ALA A 203 5.45 -18.10 -16.92
CA ALA A 203 5.11 -19.36 -16.26
C ALA A 203 5.10 -20.57 -17.23
N GLU A 204 4.70 -20.36 -18.49
CA GLU A 204 4.69 -21.41 -19.50
C GLU A 204 6.10 -21.77 -19.97
N ARG A 205 7.00 -20.78 -20.05
CA ARG A 205 8.38 -20.94 -20.51
C ARG A 205 9.12 -22.07 -19.78
N TYR A 206 9.03 -22.08 -18.45
CA TYR A 206 9.68 -23.10 -17.63
C TYR A 206 9.00 -24.45 -17.71
N ARG A 207 7.66 -24.50 -17.83
CA ARG A 207 6.92 -25.73 -18.08
C ARG A 207 7.40 -26.41 -19.37
N LEU A 208 7.47 -25.66 -20.46
CA LEU A 208 7.91 -26.17 -21.77
C LEU A 208 9.36 -26.67 -21.73
N LEU A 209 10.22 -26.00 -20.96
CA LEU A 209 11.61 -26.42 -20.80
C LEU A 209 11.72 -27.77 -20.11
N VAL A 210 10.97 -27.98 -19.03
CA VAL A 210 11.03 -29.24 -18.26
C VAL A 210 10.27 -30.39 -18.93
N THR A 211 9.25 -30.10 -19.73
CA THR A 211 8.57 -31.11 -20.57
C THR A 211 9.38 -31.48 -21.82
N GLY A 212 10.46 -30.74 -22.11
CA GLY A 212 11.33 -30.97 -23.27
C GLY A 212 10.72 -30.49 -24.60
N GLU A 213 9.65 -29.68 -24.55
CA GLU A 213 9.02 -29.06 -25.71
C GLU A 213 9.87 -27.93 -26.32
N VAL A 214 10.83 -27.40 -25.54
CA VAL A 214 11.86 -26.44 -25.96
C VAL A 214 13.24 -26.84 -25.41
N ASP A 215 14.32 -26.47 -26.10
CA ASP A 215 15.69 -26.85 -25.71
C ASP A 215 16.30 -25.85 -24.71
N ALA A 216 15.93 -24.57 -24.83
CA ALA A 216 16.44 -23.49 -23.99
C ALA A 216 15.37 -22.43 -23.74
N VAL A 217 15.58 -21.61 -22.71
CA VAL A 217 14.73 -20.47 -22.37
C VAL A 217 15.56 -19.22 -22.11
N VAL A 218 14.99 -18.06 -22.40
CA VAL A 218 15.43 -16.80 -21.79
C VAL A 218 14.98 -16.83 -20.34
N ALA A 219 15.89 -16.66 -19.39
CA ALA A 219 15.63 -16.66 -17.95
C ALA A 219 16.04 -15.32 -17.36
N PHE A 220 15.34 -14.89 -16.31
CA PHE A 220 15.64 -13.63 -15.65
C PHE A 220 15.97 -13.82 -14.18
N GLY A 221 16.89 -13.01 -13.65
CA GLY A 221 17.41 -13.15 -12.27
C GLY A 221 16.36 -13.03 -11.16
N THR A 222 15.20 -12.43 -11.47
CA THR A 222 14.06 -12.30 -10.55
C THR A 222 12.87 -13.18 -10.91
N ASP A 223 13.00 -14.13 -11.85
CA ASP A 223 11.95 -15.11 -12.15
C ASP A 223 11.70 -16.01 -10.91
N GLY A 224 10.43 -16.15 -10.52
CA GLY A 224 10.03 -16.91 -9.33
C GLY A 224 10.27 -18.41 -9.47
N GLU A 225 10.33 -18.88 -10.71
CA GLU A 225 10.44 -20.27 -11.13
C GLU A 225 11.87 -20.84 -10.98
N LEU A 226 12.90 -19.99 -10.86
CA LEU A 226 14.30 -20.42 -10.78
C LEU A 226 14.59 -21.37 -9.60
N GLY A 227 13.81 -21.28 -8.51
CA GLY A 227 13.99 -22.15 -7.34
C GLY A 227 13.41 -23.57 -7.50
N GLY A 228 12.58 -23.82 -8.52
CA GLY A 228 11.82 -25.08 -8.66
C GLY A 228 12.44 -26.11 -9.61
N PHE A 229 13.48 -25.76 -10.36
CA PHE A 229 13.95 -26.55 -11.50
C PHE A 229 15.46 -26.75 -11.50
N ASP A 230 15.90 -27.92 -12.00
CA ASP A 230 17.32 -28.24 -12.15
C ASP A 230 17.89 -27.66 -13.45
N LEU A 231 18.11 -26.35 -13.44
CA LEU A 231 18.52 -25.58 -14.61
C LEU A 231 20.04 -25.31 -14.62
N ALA A 232 20.59 -25.23 -15.83
CA ALA A 232 21.91 -24.70 -16.12
C ALA A 232 21.76 -23.35 -16.83
N THR A 233 22.13 -22.28 -16.14
CA THR A 233 22.28 -20.95 -16.76
C THR A 233 23.58 -20.90 -17.54
N LEU A 234 23.51 -20.51 -18.80
CA LEU A 234 24.67 -20.44 -19.69
C LEU A 234 25.54 -19.22 -19.33
N ILE A 235 26.85 -19.42 -19.34
CA ILE A 235 27.83 -18.36 -19.05
C ILE A 235 27.85 -17.36 -20.22
N ASP A 236 27.62 -16.08 -19.92
CA ASP A 236 27.82 -14.95 -20.84
C ASP A 236 29.25 -14.42 -20.71
N GLU A 237 30.18 -15.07 -21.40
CA GLU A 237 31.61 -14.75 -21.36
C GLU A 237 31.98 -13.47 -22.10
N LYS A 238 31.08 -12.91 -22.92
CA LYS A 238 31.29 -11.64 -23.63
C LYS A 238 30.68 -10.44 -22.92
N GLY A 239 29.96 -10.66 -21.81
CA GLY A 239 29.27 -9.59 -21.08
C GLY A 239 28.27 -8.87 -21.97
N PHE A 240 27.46 -9.62 -22.72
CA PHE A 240 26.39 -9.06 -23.53
C PHE A 240 25.27 -8.48 -22.67
N PHE A 241 24.91 -9.16 -21.58
CA PHE A 241 23.88 -8.72 -20.66
C PHE A 241 24.48 -7.86 -19.53
N PRO A 242 24.29 -6.52 -19.54
CA PRO A 242 24.69 -5.67 -18.43
C PRO A 242 23.78 -5.88 -17.20
N PRO A 243 24.04 -5.24 -16.05
CA PRO A 243 23.10 -5.24 -14.93
C PRO A 243 21.76 -4.57 -15.29
N TYR A 244 20.66 -5.19 -14.84
CA TYR A 244 19.27 -4.74 -15.01
C TYR A 244 18.68 -4.40 -13.63
N ASN A 245 19.26 -3.40 -12.98
CA ASN A 245 18.71 -2.86 -11.74
C ASN A 245 17.46 -2.03 -12.06
N VAL A 246 16.38 -2.26 -11.32
CA VAL A 246 15.12 -1.54 -11.55
C VAL A 246 15.10 -0.21 -10.81
N ALA A 247 14.59 0.85 -11.44
CA ALA A 247 14.42 2.15 -10.84
C ALA A 247 13.19 2.88 -11.42
N PRO A 248 12.57 3.81 -10.68
CA PRO A 248 11.59 4.71 -11.27
C PRO A 248 12.27 5.69 -12.25
N VAL A 249 11.70 5.83 -13.45
CA VAL A 249 12.04 6.91 -14.38
C VAL A 249 10.89 7.91 -14.41
N VAL A 250 11.19 9.16 -14.10
CA VAL A 250 10.21 10.23 -13.91
C VAL A 250 10.48 11.37 -14.88
N ARG A 251 9.43 11.98 -15.43
CA ARG A 251 9.60 13.21 -16.21
C ARG A 251 10.19 14.34 -15.38
N GLY A 252 11.20 15.03 -15.91
CA GLY A 252 11.92 16.09 -15.19
C GLY A 252 11.02 17.24 -14.76
N ASP A 253 10.06 17.65 -15.61
CA ASP A 253 9.10 18.70 -15.30
C ASP A 253 8.10 18.30 -14.20
N VAL A 254 7.69 17.02 -14.15
CA VAL A 254 6.86 16.47 -13.07
C VAL A 254 7.62 16.45 -11.76
N LEU A 255 8.88 15.96 -11.77
CA LEU A 255 9.71 15.87 -10.57
C LEU A 255 10.07 17.26 -10.01
N ARG A 256 10.39 18.24 -10.86
CA ARG A 256 10.65 19.63 -10.43
C ARG A 256 9.43 20.27 -9.75
N ARG A 257 8.21 19.99 -10.23
CA ARG A 257 6.96 20.49 -9.62
C ARG A 257 6.56 19.72 -8.36
N ASN A 258 7.04 18.47 -8.22
CA ASN A 258 6.67 17.55 -7.15
C ASN A 258 7.91 16.83 -6.59
N PRO A 259 8.87 17.54 -5.99
CA PRO A 259 10.13 16.95 -5.54
C PRO A 259 9.93 15.82 -4.53
N GLN A 260 8.82 15.84 -3.79
CA GLN A 260 8.47 14.77 -2.85
C GLN A 260 8.24 13.40 -3.50
N ILE A 261 7.99 13.31 -4.83
CA ILE A 261 7.96 12.02 -5.56
C ILE A 261 9.30 11.29 -5.40
N GLY A 262 10.41 12.03 -5.55
CA GLY A 262 11.75 11.46 -5.42
C GLY A 262 11.98 10.86 -4.05
N ASN A 263 11.63 11.59 -2.99
CA ASN A 263 11.81 11.13 -1.61
C ASN A 263 10.99 9.87 -1.30
N VAL A 264 9.72 9.86 -1.74
CA VAL A 264 8.79 8.76 -1.49
C VAL A 264 9.22 7.49 -2.21
N LEU A 265 9.57 7.58 -3.49
CA LEU A 265 9.94 6.40 -4.29
C LEU A 265 11.35 5.90 -3.97
N ASN A 266 12.30 6.77 -3.61
CA ASN A 266 13.65 6.34 -3.23
C ASN A 266 13.68 5.51 -1.94
N ALA A 267 12.69 5.66 -1.05
CA ALA A 267 12.59 4.85 0.17
C ALA A 267 12.37 3.35 -0.11
N LEU A 268 11.85 3.01 -1.29
CA LEU A 268 11.58 1.64 -1.70
C LEU A 268 12.84 0.90 -2.17
N ALA A 269 13.75 1.60 -2.87
CA ALA A 269 14.89 0.98 -3.54
C ALA A 269 15.73 0.05 -2.63
N PRO A 270 16.12 0.44 -1.39
CA PRO A 270 16.90 -0.42 -0.51
C PRO A 270 16.20 -1.71 -0.06
N ARG A 271 14.86 -1.77 -0.19
CA ARG A 271 14.04 -2.90 0.26
C ARG A 271 13.87 -3.97 -0.81
N LEU A 272 14.16 -3.64 -2.07
CA LEU A 272 13.97 -4.52 -3.22
C LEU A 272 15.29 -5.21 -3.60
N ASN A 273 15.49 -6.44 -3.12
CA ASN A 273 16.58 -7.31 -3.57
C ASN A 273 16.04 -8.45 -4.44
N GLY A 274 16.95 -9.18 -5.11
CA GLY A 274 16.53 -10.24 -6.04
C GLY A 274 15.73 -11.37 -5.40
N GLY A 275 15.99 -11.72 -4.14
CA GLY A 275 15.22 -12.73 -3.42
C GLY A 275 13.77 -12.29 -3.16
N VAL A 276 13.61 -11.06 -2.68
CA VAL A 276 12.31 -10.42 -2.45
C VAL A 276 11.51 -10.34 -3.76
N MET A 277 12.14 -9.90 -4.86
CA MET A 277 11.47 -9.84 -6.16
C MET A 277 11.03 -11.22 -6.66
N ARG A 278 11.87 -12.26 -6.53
CA ARG A 278 11.50 -13.63 -6.89
C ARG A 278 10.27 -14.13 -6.14
N GLU A 279 10.21 -13.89 -4.83
CA GLU A 279 9.06 -14.31 -4.02
C GLU A 279 7.77 -13.60 -4.46
N MET A 280 7.83 -12.29 -4.69
CA MET A 280 6.68 -11.52 -5.15
C MET A 280 6.24 -11.89 -6.56
N ASN A 281 7.19 -12.11 -7.47
CA ASN A 281 6.91 -12.57 -8.83
C ASN A 281 6.24 -13.95 -8.80
N PHE A 282 6.76 -14.90 -8.01
CA PHE A 282 6.16 -16.23 -7.82
C PHE A 282 4.72 -16.16 -7.28
N ALA A 283 4.44 -15.25 -6.36
CA ALA A 283 3.10 -15.06 -5.83
C ALA A 283 2.09 -14.66 -6.92
N VAL A 284 2.51 -13.83 -7.89
CA VAL A 284 1.65 -13.43 -9.00
C VAL A 284 1.58 -14.53 -10.06
N THR A 285 2.72 -15.03 -10.54
CA THR A 285 2.77 -15.94 -11.71
C THR A 285 2.30 -17.35 -11.39
N ASN A 286 2.62 -17.88 -10.21
CA ASN A 286 2.31 -19.27 -9.84
C ASN A 286 1.15 -19.41 -8.87
N LYS A 287 0.93 -18.43 -7.99
CA LYS A 287 -0.17 -18.49 -7.00
C LYS A 287 -1.38 -17.65 -7.41
N GLY A 288 -1.30 -16.89 -8.50
CA GLY A 288 -2.41 -16.07 -9.00
C GLY A 288 -2.83 -14.94 -8.05
N VAL A 289 -1.94 -14.50 -7.14
CA VAL A 289 -2.23 -13.38 -6.24
C VAL A 289 -2.21 -12.07 -7.06
N ALA A 290 -3.17 -11.18 -6.82
CA ALA A 290 -3.21 -9.90 -7.52
C ALA A 290 -1.94 -9.06 -7.21
N PRO A 291 -1.31 -8.42 -8.23
CA PRO A 291 -0.11 -7.59 -8.03
C PRO A 291 -0.28 -6.51 -6.96
N GLN A 292 -1.46 -5.89 -6.88
CA GLN A 292 -1.78 -4.88 -5.87
C GLN A 292 -1.72 -5.43 -4.44
N ASP A 293 -2.22 -6.66 -4.22
CA ASP A 293 -2.19 -7.30 -2.91
C ASP A 293 -0.77 -7.68 -2.51
N VAL A 294 0.04 -8.16 -3.47
CA VAL A 294 1.46 -8.45 -3.25
C VAL A 294 2.21 -7.18 -2.87
N ALA A 295 2.06 -6.12 -3.67
CA ALA A 295 2.66 -4.81 -3.41
C ALA A 295 2.26 -4.25 -2.05
N ARG A 296 0.96 -4.26 -1.72
CA ARG A 296 0.46 -3.77 -0.44
C ARG A 296 1.02 -4.56 0.74
N ARG A 297 1.00 -5.90 0.67
CA ARG A 297 1.53 -6.75 1.75
C ARG A 297 3.00 -6.47 1.99
N PHE A 298 3.79 -6.34 0.94
CA PHE A 298 5.21 -6.01 1.03
C PHE A 298 5.43 -4.62 1.67
N LEU A 299 4.76 -3.58 1.16
CA LEU A 299 4.92 -2.22 1.68
C LEU A 299 4.48 -2.08 3.14
N VAL A 300 3.43 -2.80 3.56
CA VAL A 300 3.00 -2.87 4.96
C VAL A 300 4.02 -3.61 5.82
N GLY A 301 4.54 -4.75 5.34
CA GLY A 301 5.56 -5.54 6.03
C GLY A 301 6.86 -4.77 6.25
N GLU A 302 7.26 -3.94 5.29
CA GLU A 302 8.43 -3.05 5.40
C GLU A 302 8.13 -1.75 6.16
N GLY A 303 6.89 -1.54 6.62
CA GLY A 303 6.48 -0.33 7.33
C GLY A 303 6.49 0.96 6.49
N LEU A 304 6.48 0.83 5.16
CA LEU A 304 6.50 1.96 4.22
C LEU A 304 5.12 2.60 4.02
N ILE A 305 4.06 1.83 4.24
CA ILE A 305 2.67 2.31 4.31
C ILE A 305 1.98 1.68 5.53
N PRO A 306 0.96 2.33 6.11
CA PRO A 306 0.19 1.74 7.19
C PRO A 306 -0.54 0.47 6.71
N GLY A 307 -0.64 -0.52 7.59
CA GLY A 307 -1.47 -1.71 7.39
C GLY A 307 -2.95 -1.36 7.19
N PRO A 308 -3.77 -2.32 6.72
CA PRO A 308 -5.21 -2.16 6.78
C PRO A 308 -5.59 -1.78 8.21
N ARG A 309 -6.39 -0.72 8.38
CA ARG A 309 -6.98 -0.39 9.68
C ARG A 309 -7.79 -1.62 10.08
N GLU A 310 -7.31 -2.38 11.07
CA GLU A 310 -8.00 -3.58 11.53
C GLU A 310 -9.46 -3.24 11.84
N GLU A 311 -10.36 -4.14 11.45
CA GLU A 311 -11.75 -4.14 11.90
C GLU A 311 -11.73 -4.37 13.42
N ARG A 312 -11.61 -3.30 14.21
CA ARG A 312 -11.74 -3.39 15.66
C ARG A 312 -13.22 -3.42 16.01
N VAL A 313 -13.76 -4.63 16.16
CA VAL A 313 -14.99 -4.83 16.93
C VAL A 313 -14.66 -4.48 18.38
N VAL A 314 -15.00 -3.27 18.81
CA VAL A 314 -14.85 -2.89 20.21
C VAL A 314 -16.10 -3.38 20.96
N ASN A 315 -15.97 -4.53 21.60
CA ASN A 315 -16.99 -5.03 22.51
C ASN A 315 -16.97 -4.18 23.79
N TYR A 316 -17.81 -3.15 23.84
CA TYR A 316 -18.04 -2.43 25.08
C TYR A 316 -18.96 -3.26 26.00
N VAL A 317 -18.61 -3.33 27.27
CA VAL A 317 -19.45 -3.88 28.34
C VAL A 317 -19.42 -2.86 29.45
N GLY A 318 -20.51 -2.12 29.61
CA GLY A 318 -20.65 -1.09 30.64
C GLY A 318 -22.04 -1.17 31.24
N SER A 319 -22.15 -0.94 32.54
CA SER A 319 -23.44 -0.85 33.23
C SER A 319 -23.89 0.61 33.26
N TYR A 320 -25.15 0.85 32.92
CA TYR A 320 -25.76 2.19 32.93
C TYR A 320 -27.08 2.13 33.68
N ARG A 321 -27.51 3.25 34.26
CA ARG A 321 -28.77 3.39 35.00
C ARG A 321 -29.67 4.35 34.23
N ILE A 322 -30.90 3.94 33.92
CA ILE A 322 -31.89 4.79 33.25
C ILE A 322 -33.04 5.01 34.21
N THR A 323 -33.36 6.25 34.53
CA THR A 323 -34.53 6.61 35.35
C THR A 323 -35.69 6.96 34.42
N ALA A 324 -36.82 6.26 34.53
CA ALA A 324 -38.02 6.58 33.77
C ALA A 324 -39.03 7.36 34.63
N ARG A 325 -39.96 8.06 33.97
CA ARG A 325 -40.87 9.06 34.56
C ARG A 325 -41.81 8.50 35.65
N ASP A 326 -41.99 7.18 35.70
CA ASP A 326 -42.96 6.52 36.58
C ASP A 326 -42.31 5.85 37.81
N GLY A 327 -41.03 6.15 38.05
CA GLY A 327 -40.23 5.60 39.15
C GLY A 327 -38.87 5.10 38.67
N VAL A 328 -37.89 5.10 39.57
CA VAL A 328 -36.53 4.61 39.29
C VAL A 328 -36.57 3.10 39.02
N GLN A 329 -36.62 2.70 37.75
CA GLN A 329 -36.31 1.32 37.35
C GLN A 329 -34.79 1.18 37.16
N ARG A 330 -34.13 0.38 37.99
CA ARG A 330 -32.73 0.02 37.76
C ARG A 330 -32.65 -0.94 36.58
N ILE A 331 -32.31 -0.44 35.41
CA ILE A 331 -31.90 -1.26 34.27
C ILE A 331 -30.38 -1.49 34.40
N LYS A 332 -29.89 -2.71 34.16
CA LYS A 332 -28.45 -3.02 34.02
C LYS A 332 -28.24 -3.56 32.61
N GLY A 333 -27.76 -2.76 31.66
CA GLY A 333 -27.53 -3.23 30.28
C GLY A 333 -26.08 -3.55 29.94
N GLN A 334 -25.87 -4.14 28.75
CA GLN A 334 -24.57 -4.34 28.10
C GLN A 334 -24.67 -3.85 26.64
N ALA A 335 -23.89 -2.84 26.27
CA ALA A 335 -23.97 -2.24 24.93
C ALA A 335 -22.78 -2.62 24.06
N THR A 336 -22.99 -3.35 22.97
CA THR A 336 -21.91 -3.68 22.01
C THR A 336 -21.96 -2.73 20.81
N VAL A 337 -20.91 -1.93 20.61
CA VAL A 337 -20.84 -0.98 19.50
C VAL A 337 -19.83 -1.47 18.47
N ALA A 338 -20.30 -1.92 17.31
CA ALA A 338 -19.45 -2.31 16.19
C ALA A 338 -19.30 -1.14 15.21
N LEU A 339 -18.10 -0.59 15.09
CA LEU A 339 -17.78 0.46 14.11
C LEU A 339 -17.35 -0.21 12.79
N LYS A 340 -17.94 0.21 11.66
CA LYS A 340 -17.54 -0.25 10.32
C LYS A 340 -16.84 0.86 9.53
N PRO A 341 -15.90 0.52 8.62
CA PRO A 341 -15.29 1.50 7.73
C PRO A 341 -16.33 2.12 6.78
N GLY A 342 -16.26 3.44 6.55
CA GLY A 342 -17.15 4.16 5.64
C GLY A 342 -18.30 4.96 6.30
N GLY A 343 -18.32 5.08 7.62
CA GLY A 343 -19.24 5.97 8.35
C GLY A 343 -20.65 5.42 8.57
N ALA A 344 -20.98 4.24 8.03
CA ALA A 344 -22.21 3.52 8.36
C ALA A 344 -21.93 2.46 9.43
N ALA A 345 -22.19 2.77 10.71
CA ALA A 345 -22.09 1.82 11.80
C ALA A 345 -23.46 1.18 12.10
N ALA A 346 -23.52 -0.14 12.22
CA ALA A 346 -24.68 -0.86 12.75
C ALA A 346 -24.46 -1.06 14.25
N VAL A 347 -25.33 -0.47 15.08
CA VAL A 347 -25.25 -0.55 16.54
C VAL A 347 -26.14 -1.69 17.02
N THR A 348 -25.59 -2.63 17.80
CA THR A 348 -26.37 -3.71 18.44
C THR A 348 -26.35 -3.48 19.95
N TRP A 349 -27.41 -2.89 20.50
CA TRP A 349 -27.54 -2.77 21.96
C TRP A 349 -28.22 -4.01 22.56
N VAL A 350 -27.84 -4.35 23.79
CA VAL A 350 -28.54 -5.33 24.65
C VAL A 350 -28.81 -4.67 26.01
N ALA A 351 -30.03 -4.19 26.23
CA ALA A 351 -30.44 -3.74 27.56
C ALA A 351 -31.01 -4.93 28.35
N PHE A 352 -30.57 -5.13 29.61
CA PHE A 352 -31.29 -6.03 30.53
C PHE A 352 -32.08 -5.19 31.53
N VAL A 353 -33.40 -5.28 31.45
CA VAL A 353 -34.28 -4.80 32.51
C VAL A 353 -34.33 -5.92 33.56
N THR A 354 -33.88 -5.65 34.79
CA THR A 354 -34.01 -6.64 35.87
C THR A 354 -35.49 -6.75 36.23
N ASP A 355 -36.14 -7.72 35.59
CA ASP A 355 -36.93 -8.79 36.21
C ASP A 355 -37.55 -9.70 35.13
N THR A 356 -37.38 -9.36 33.84
CA THR A 356 -37.63 -10.26 32.70
C THR A 356 -36.60 -10.03 31.60
N LEU A 357 -35.95 -11.11 31.15
CA LEU A 357 -35.02 -11.09 30.01
C LEU A 357 -35.77 -10.72 28.73
N GLN A 358 -35.66 -9.47 28.28
CA GLN A 358 -36.04 -9.08 26.92
C GLN A 358 -34.90 -8.37 26.21
N THR A 359 -34.34 -9.06 25.21
CA THR A 359 -33.33 -8.54 24.29
C THR A 359 -33.94 -7.48 23.39
N THR A 360 -33.44 -6.25 23.43
CA THR A 360 -33.92 -5.17 22.56
C THR A 360 -32.81 -4.69 21.64
N THR A 361 -32.85 -5.10 20.38
CA THR A 361 -32.05 -4.60 19.25
C THR A 361 -32.66 -3.32 18.68
N GLY A 362 -31.85 -2.28 18.42
CA GLY A 362 -32.33 -1.02 17.82
C GLY A 362 -31.42 -0.53 16.70
N ARG A 363 -31.94 0.30 15.79
CA ARG A 363 -31.18 0.98 14.72
C ARG A 363 -31.19 2.48 14.97
N GLY A 364 -30.08 3.16 14.65
CA GLY A 364 -29.94 4.60 14.87
C GLY A 364 -29.01 5.29 13.87
N GLN A 365 -29.15 6.61 13.76
CA GLN A 365 -28.34 7.45 12.88
C GLN A 365 -27.20 8.13 13.66
N TRP A 366 -26.02 8.16 13.03
CA TRP A 366 -24.77 8.70 13.59
C TRP A 366 -24.48 10.09 13.04
N THR A 367 -24.20 11.06 13.91
CA THR A 367 -23.67 12.37 13.51
C THR A 367 -22.37 12.67 14.28
N PRO A 368 -21.20 12.67 13.61
CA PRO A 368 -19.93 12.99 14.26
C PRO A 368 -19.80 14.50 14.52
N LEU A 369 -19.32 14.85 15.72
CA LEU A 369 -19.08 16.22 16.19
C LEU A 369 -17.72 16.28 16.92
N GLY A 370 -16.63 16.35 16.18
CA GLY A 370 -15.28 16.36 16.76
C GLY A 370 -14.93 15.04 17.45
N ASN A 371 -14.57 15.09 18.75
CA ASN A 371 -14.34 13.90 19.57
C ASN A 371 -15.65 13.32 20.16
N THR A 372 -16.81 13.81 19.72
CA THR A 372 -18.12 13.40 20.21
C THR A 372 -18.92 12.74 19.08
N VAL A 373 -19.72 11.73 19.42
CA VAL A 373 -20.71 11.14 18.52
C VAL A 373 -22.11 11.32 19.09
N MET A 374 -23.02 11.76 18.24
CA MET A 374 -24.46 11.76 18.52
C MET A 374 -25.11 10.52 17.92
N LEU A 375 -25.75 9.72 18.76
CA LEU A 375 -26.53 8.55 18.37
C LEU A 375 -28.02 8.86 18.57
N THR A 376 -28.79 8.84 17.48
CA THR A 376 -30.26 8.96 17.56
C THR A 376 -30.88 7.59 17.36
N ILE A 377 -31.56 7.08 18.38
CA ILE A 377 -32.21 5.77 18.39
C ILE A 377 -33.70 5.97 18.16
N THR A 378 -34.23 5.45 17.05
CA THR A 378 -35.64 5.64 16.66
C THR A 378 -36.46 4.36 16.74
N GLU A 379 -35.82 3.19 16.86
CA GLU A 379 -36.48 1.88 16.84
C GLU A 379 -35.93 0.95 17.93
N SER A 380 -36.83 0.15 18.49
CA SER A 380 -36.56 -0.93 19.44
C SER A 380 -36.97 -2.28 18.83
N ALA A 381 -36.58 -3.40 19.44
CA ALA A 381 -36.99 -4.74 19.00
C ALA A 381 -38.50 -4.99 19.11
N GLN A 382 -39.24 -4.14 19.84
CA GLN A 382 -40.69 -4.21 19.94
C GLN A 382 -41.41 -3.22 19.02
N GLY A 383 -40.66 -2.49 18.19
CA GLY A 383 -41.19 -1.51 17.25
C GLY A 383 -40.59 -0.11 17.42
N PRO A 384 -41.06 0.86 16.61
CA PRO A 384 -40.59 2.23 16.65
C PRO A 384 -40.84 2.88 18.03
N LEU A 385 -39.86 3.66 18.50
CA LEU A 385 -39.97 4.41 19.74
C LEU A 385 -40.86 5.64 19.51
N GLN A 386 -41.74 5.94 20.46
CA GLN A 386 -42.59 7.14 20.37
C GLN A 386 -41.79 8.45 20.41
N LEU A 387 -40.63 8.45 21.08
CA LEU A 387 -39.66 9.55 21.08
C LEU A 387 -38.26 8.98 20.81
N PRO A 388 -37.47 9.61 19.92
CA PRO A 388 -36.11 9.18 19.68
C PRO A 388 -35.25 9.41 20.93
N VAL A 389 -34.44 8.42 21.29
CA VAL A 389 -33.45 8.58 22.36
C VAL A 389 -32.16 9.11 21.73
N ILE A 390 -31.66 10.23 22.25
CA ILE A 390 -30.40 10.80 21.79
C ILE A 390 -29.32 10.51 22.83
N ALA A 391 -28.24 9.85 22.42
CA ALA A 391 -27.07 9.63 23.27
C ALA A 391 -25.86 10.36 22.69
N ARG A 392 -25.18 11.14 23.53
CA ARG A 392 -23.91 11.78 23.23
C ARG A 392 -22.78 10.94 23.83
N LEU A 393 -21.89 10.47 22.97
CA LEU A 393 -20.73 9.68 23.34
C LEU A 393 -19.49 10.57 23.17
N THR A 394 -18.73 10.82 24.23
CA THR A 394 -17.47 11.59 24.13
C THR A 394 -16.29 10.65 24.15
N PHE A 395 -15.32 10.86 23.26
CA PHE A 395 -14.14 10.03 23.09
C PHE A 395 -12.86 10.78 23.49
N ASP A 396 -11.90 10.06 24.07
CA ASP A 396 -10.51 10.47 24.22
C ASP A 396 -9.61 9.44 23.57
N GLU A 397 -8.82 9.91 22.59
CA GLU A 397 -8.03 9.19 21.58
C GLU A 397 -8.76 8.01 20.88
N HIS A 398 -9.15 6.98 21.64
CA HIS A 398 -9.77 5.74 21.18
C HIS A 398 -10.86 5.18 22.12
N PHE A 399 -11.22 5.86 23.22
CA PHE A 399 -12.11 5.34 24.26
C PHE A 399 -13.30 6.25 24.52
N VAL A 400 -14.49 5.69 24.76
CA VAL A 400 -15.64 6.46 25.26
C VAL A 400 -15.38 6.82 26.72
N VAL A 401 -15.23 8.10 27.00
CA VAL A 401 -14.98 8.65 28.34
C VAL A 401 -16.28 9.07 29.02
N SER A 402 -17.32 9.38 28.24
CA SER A 402 -18.65 9.69 28.77
C SER A 402 -19.79 9.30 27.83
N ILE A 403 -20.93 8.93 28.41
CA ILE A 403 -22.19 8.71 27.71
C ILE A 403 -23.24 9.58 28.39
N GLU A 404 -23.81 10.51 27.64
CA GLU A 404 -24.86 11.42 28.10
C GLU A 404 -26.14 11.12 27.32
N VAL A 405 -27.18 10.67 28.02
CA VAL A 405 -28.48 10.37 27.40
C VAL A 405 -29.34 11.61 27.48
N MET A 406 -29.56 12.25 26.35
CA MET A 406 -30.37 13.44 26.21
C MET A 406 -31.77 13.02 25.78
N ASN A 407 -32.59 12.61 26.74
CA ASN A 407 -34.02 12.54 26.52
C ASN A 407 -34.78 12.92 27.78
N ASP A 408 -34.76 14.21 28.09
CA ASP A 408 -35.67 14.80 29.06
C ASP A 408 -36.33 16.04 28.43
N PRO A 409 -37.67 16.05 28.25
CA PRO A 409 -38.39 17.23 27.78
C PRO A 409 -38.34 18.40 28.77
N THR A 410 -37.82 18.21 30.00
CA THR A 410 -37.79 19.25 31.04
C THR A 410 -36.44 19.98 31.18
N GLY A 411 -35.44 19.64 30.35
CA GLY A 411 -34.18 20.37 30.29
C GLY A 411 -33.23 20.12 31.47
N GLN A 412 -33.46 19.08 32.27
CA GLN A 412 -32.47 18.62 33.24
C GLN A 412 -31.60 17.53 32.63
N THR A 413 -30.41 17.95 32.20
CA THR A 413 -29.34 17.05 31.78
C THR A 413 -28.80 16.30 33.00
N GLU A 414 -29.11 15.02 33.16
CA GLU A 414 -28.46 14.17 34.16
C GLU A 414 -27.16 13.57 33.60
N TYR A 415 -26.04 13.83 34.28
CA TYR A 415 -24.74 13.27 33.94
C TYR A 415 -24.62 11.82 34.44
N ALA A 416 -24.43 10.87 33.51
CA ALA A 416 -23.98 9.52 33.85
C ALA A 416 -22.46 9.43 33.67
N TYR A 417 -21.72 9.36 34.78
CA TYR A 417 -20.27 9.12 34.74
C TYR A 417 -20.01 7.61 34.62
N LEU A 418 -19.26 7.21 33.60
CA LEU A 418 -18.77 5.85 33.43
C LEU A 418 -17.36 5.76 34.03
N ILE A 419 -17.19 5.07 35.16
CA ILE A 419 -15.88 4.57 35.58
C ILE A 419 -15.80 3.13 35.06
N VAL A 420 -14.89 2.89 34.11
CA VAL A 420 -14.66 1.56 33.54
C VAL A 420 -14.02 0.67 34.62
N SER A 421 -14.82 -0.13 35.33
CA SER A 421 -14.30 -1.18 36.20
C SER A 421 -14.24 -2.50 35.42
N GLY A 422 -13.03 -3.02 35.16
CA GLY A 422 -12.90 -4.38 34.66
C GLY A 422 -11.46 -4.77 34.30
N ASP A 423 -10.88 -5.65 35.11
CA ASP A 423 -9.51 -6.18 34.96
C ASP A 423 -9.27 -7.09 33.73
N ARG A 424 -10.26 -7.23 32.84
CA ARG A 424 -10.14 -8.01 31.60
C ARG A 424 -9.73 -7.18 30.39
N ASN A 425 -9.53 -5.86 30.56
CA ASN A 425 -9.04 -4.98 29.52
C ASN A 425 -7.52 -4.76 29.66
N PRO A 426 -6.69 -5.16 28.67
CA PRO A 426 -5.23 -5.04 28.75
C PRO A 426 -4.71 -3.61 28.98
N ALA A 427 -5.42 -2.60 28.46
CA ALA A 427 -5.05 -1.19 28.65
C ALA A 427 -5.36 -0.69 30.07
N ILE A 428 -6.42 -1.21 30.70
CA ILE A 428 -6.75 -0.94 32.11
C ILE A 428 -5.73 -1.64 33.02
N ARG A 429 -5.28 -2.85 32.66
CA ARG A 429 -4.21 -3.55 33.40
C ARG A 429 -2.91 -2.74 33.40
N GLU A 430 -2.50 -2.23 32.25
CA GLU A 430 -1.30 -1.40 32.13
C GLU A 430 -1.43 -0.06 32.88
N LEU A 431 -2.62 0.56 32.85
CA LEU A 431 -2.91 1.76 33.63
C LEU A 431 -2.86 1.48 35.15
N HIS A 432 -3.48 0.39 35.63
CA HIS A 432 -3.40 -0.05 37.03
C HIS A 432 -1.95 -0.34 37.44
N GLU A 433 -1.16 -1.02 36.60
CA GLU A 433 0.26 -1.31 36.85
C GLU A 433 1.13 -0.04 36.89
N ARG A 434 0.75 1.03 36.17
CA ARG A 434 1.47 2.32 36.20
C ARG A 434 1.08 3.16 37.40
N LEU A 435 -0.20 3.18 37.75
CA LEU A 435 -0.72 3.91 38.90
C LEU A 435 -0.31 3.27 40.24
N ALA A 436 -0.21 1.93 40.31
CA ALA A 436 0.26 1.19 41.49
C ALA A 436 1.73 1.48 41.87
N ARG A 437 2.51 2.13 41.00
CA ARG A 437 3.91 2.54 41.27
C ARG A 437 4.01 3.90 41.97
N ILE A 438 2.90 4.61 42.15
CA ILE A 438 2.86 5.90 42.84
C ILE A 438 2.69 5.62 44.34
N SER A 439 3.78 5.74 45.10
CA SER A 439 3.87 5.27 46.49
C SER A 439 2.92 5.93 47.50
N TRP A 440 2.33 7.07 47.16
CA TRP A 440 1.34 7.77 48.00
C TRP A 440 -0.12 7.47 47.60
N LEU A 441 -0.37 6.70 46.53
CA LEU A 441 -1.70 6.22 46.17
C LEU A 441 -1.97 4.86 46.80
N ASN A 442 -2.92 4.82 47.74
CA ASN A 442 -3.32 3.58 48.42
C ASN A 442 -4.53 2.93 47.74
N PHE A 443 -4.28 1.95 46.87
CA PHE A 443 -5.31 1.17 46.17
C PHE A 443 -5.96 0.07 47.02
N THR A 444 -5.63 -0.02 48.30
CA THR A 444 -6.29 -0.94 49.23
C THR A 444 -7.19 -0.23 50.23
N ASP A 445 -7.45 1.08 50.06
CA ASP A 445 -8.41 1.86 50.85
C ASP A 445 -9.85 1.47 50.48
N PRO A 446 -10.52 0.62 51.28
CA PRO A 446 -11.86 0.16 50.97
C PRO A 446 -12.84 1.25 51.38
N GLY A 447 -13.54 1.81 50.40
CA GLY A 447 -14.66 2.71 50.64
C GLY A 447 -15.80 2.00 51.39
N PRO A 448 -16.86 2.73 51.76
CA PRO A 448 -17.89 2.27 52.71
C PRO A 448 -18.60 0.96 52.34
N SER A 449 -18.56 0.57 51.06
CA SER A 449 -19.20 -0.64 50.55
C SER A 449 -18.21 -1.73 50.08
N GLY A 450 -16.91 -1.59 50.35
CA GLY A 450 -15.86 -2.57 49.97
C GLY A 450 -15.53 -2.66 48.47
N ASP A 451 -16.47 -2.26 47.60
CA ASP A 451 -16.35 -2.36 46.14
C ASP A 451 -15.97 -1.03 45.45
N VAL A 452 -15.58 -0.02 46.22
CA VAL A 452 -15.19 1.31 45.71
C VAL A 452 -13.99 1.81 46.51
N TYR A 453 -13.07 2.53 45.88
CA TYR A 453 -11.97 3.17 46.60
C TYR A 453 -12.49 4.27 47.54
N GLY A 454 -11.82 4.44 48.69
CA GLY A 454 -12.12 5.51 49.63
C GLY A 454 -11.97 6.91 49.04
N GLU A 455 -12.55 7.90 49.73
CA GLU A 455 -12.66 9.29 49.25
C GLU A 455 -11.31 9.93 48.92
N ALA A 456 -10.29 9.63 49.74
CA ALA A 456 -8.95 10.16 49.55
C ALA A 456 -8.31 9.66 48.24
N THR A 457 -8.46 8.37 47.93
CA THR A 457 -7.96 7.77 46.69
C THR A 457 -8.73 8.29 45.47
N ARG A 458 -10.04 8.52 45.59
CA ARG A 458 -10.85 9.12 44.51
C ARG A 458 -10.43 10.56 44.22
N GLN A 459 -10.23 11.38 45.25
CA GLN A 459 -9.81 12.77 45.07
C GLN A 459 -8.39 12.89 44.50
N ALA A 460 -7.49 11.97 44.86
CA ALA A 460 -6.13 11.87 44.33
C ALA A 460 -6.11 11.59 42.82
N VAL A 461 -6.95 10.64 42.34
CA VAL A 461 -7.07 10.31 40.91
C VAL A 461 -7.61 11.50 40.10
N VAL A 462 -8.63 12.19 40.63
CA VAL A 462 -9.19 13.40 39.99
C VAL A 462 -8.13 14.50 39.89
N THR A 463 -7.32 14.68 40.93
CA THR A 463 -6.25 15.70 40.95
C THR A 463 -5.12 15.36 39.97
N PHE A 464 -4.74 14.07 39.84
CA PHE A 464 -3.73 13.61 38.88
C PHE A 464 -4.20 13.74 37.41
N GLN A 465 -5.50 13.56 37.14
CA GLN A 465 -6.05 13.77 35.79
C GLN A 465 -6.11 15.25 35.37
N ALA A 466 -6.10 16.16 36.35
CA ALA A 466 -6.12 17.60 36.12
C ALA A 466 -4.72 18.21 35.91
N SER A 467 -3.64 17.48 36.21
CA SER A 467 -2.23 17.85 36.00
C SER A 467 -1.66 17.16 34.76
#